data_AF-A0A963Z7L5-F1
#
_entry.id   AF-A0A963Z7L5-F1
#
_cell.length_a   1.000
_cell.length_b   1.000
_cell.length_c   1.000
_cell.angle_alpha   90.00
_cell.angle_beta   90.00
_cell.angle_gamma   90.00
#
_symmetry.space_group_name_H-M   'P 1'
#
loop_
_entity.id
_entity.type
_entity.pdbx_description
1 polymer ?
#
loop_
_entity_poly.entity_id
_entity_poly.type
_entity_poly.pdbx_seq_one_letter_code
_entity_poly.pdbx_strand_id
1 'polypeptide(L)'
;MDGYDGFKRLAGERADGSVRLAFCWVHMRRAFYQFYASTKSPVAAELLAQVASLYEIEAEIRGSPAEHRHAVRDARSRPIVTALHAWLEEQLPRLPGSSDLTKAMRDALRHWPGLVAFLDDGRIEMDTNVVERAIRPVTLNQKNALFAGSDGGARHWAIAMTLIATAKLNGV
;
A
#
# COMPACT_ATOMS: atom_id res chain seq x y z
N MET A 1 2.54 -0.18 -3.85
CA MET A 1 2.27 -1.22 -4.86
C MET A 1 1.48 -2.37 -4.23
N ASP A 2 0.73 -3.13 -5.03
CA ASP A 2 -0.09 -4.30 -4.64
C ASP A 2 0.69 -5.63 -4.61
N GLY A 3 1.99 -5.60 -4.92
CA GLY A 3 2.83 -6.79 -4.94
C GLY A 3 2.94 -7.48 -6.30
N TYR A 4 2.45 -6.87 -7.39
CA TYR A 4 2.56 -7.42 -8.75
C TYR A 4 4.00 -7.78 -9.14
N ASP A 5 4.20 -9.01 -9.62
CA ASP A 5 5.53 -9.60 -9.83
C ASP A 5 6.33 -8.89 -10.94
N GLY A 6 5.68 -8.23 -11.89
CA GLY A 6 6.36 -7.42 -12.90
C GLY A 6 7.21 -6.30 -12.30
N PHE A 7 6.75 -5.67 -11.21
CA PHE A 7 7.51 -4.64 -10.50
C PHE A 7 8.66 -5.23 -9.67
N LYS A 8 8.46 -6.42 -9.08
CA LYS A 8 9.53 -7.14 -8.37
C LYS A 8 10.67 -7.51 -9.32
N ARG A 9 10.33 -7.99 -10.53
CA ARG A 9 11.31 -8.29 -11.57
C ARG A 9 12.06 -7.04 -12.01
N LEU A 10 11.37 -5.93 -12.30
CA LEU A 10 12.00 -4.66 -12.66
C LEU A 10 12.98 -4.15 -11.59
N ALA A 11 12.58 -4.22 -10.31
CA ALA A 11 13.44 -3.81 -9.21
C ALA A 11 14.65 -4.77 -9.03
N GLY A 12 14.47 -6.07 -9.24
CA GLY A 12 15.55 -7.07 -9.17
C GLY A 12 16.53 -7.03 -10.34
N GLU A 13 16.06 -6.67 -11.54
CA GLU A 13 16.89 -6.54 -12.75
C GLU A 13 17.76 -5.28 -12.74
N ARG A 14 17.39 -4.26 -11.94
CA ARG A 14 18.18 -3.05 -11.75
C ARG A 14 19.19 -3.23 -10.61
N ALA A 15 20.34 -3.79 -10.96
CA ALA A 15 21.44 -4.07 -10.04
C ALA A 15 22.04 -2.81 -9.35
N ASP A 16 21.72 -1.60 -9.84
CA ASP A 16 22.15 -0.34 -9.25
C ASP A 16 21.33 0.09 -8.02
N GLY A 17 20.25 -0.65 -7.69
CA GLY A 17 19.38 -0.32 -6.57
C GLY A 17 18.59 0.99 -6.75
N SER A 18 18.54 1.53 -7.99
CA SER A 18 17.85 2.79 -8.30
C SER A 18 16.34 2.75 -8.04
N VAL A 19 15.77 1.57 -7.83
CA VAL A 19 14.34 1.36 -7.61
C VAL A 19 14.13 0.62 -6.28
N ARG A 20 13.55 1.32 -5.30
CA ARG A 20 13.03 0.72 -4.07
C ARG A 20 11.51 0.56 -4.18
N LEU A 21 11.01 -0.64 -3.88
CA LEU A 21 9.58 -0.91 -3.86
C LEU A 21 8.97 -0.49 -2.51
N ALA A 22 7.90 0.30 -2.56
CA ALA A 22 7.04 0.58 -1.42
C ALA A 22 5.75 -0.24 -1.51
N PHE A 23 5.50 -1.11 -0.53
CA PHE A 23 4.29 -1.94 -0.49
C PHE A 23 3.16 -1.23 0.26
N CYS A 24 1.93 -1.45 -0.19
CA CYS A 24 0.76 -0.74 0.31
C CYS A 24 0.14 -1.46 1.51
N TRP A 25 -0.06 -0.74 2.61
CA TRP A 25 -0.62 -1.30 3.85
C TRP A 25 -2.09 -1.73 3.71
N VAL A 26 -2.86 -1.15 2.79
CA VAL A 26 -4.23 -1.60 2.49
C VAL A 26 -4.23 -3.02 1.95
N HIS A 27 -3.29 -3.35 1.06
CA HIS A 27 -3.18 -4.69 0.49
C HIS A 27 -2.77 -5.72 1.54
N MET A 28 -1.77 -5.39 2.36
CA MET A 28 -1.38 -6.23 3.50
C MET A 28 -2.56 -6.45 4.45
N ARG A 29 -3.24 -5.38 4.88
CA ARG A 29 -4.39 -5.42 5.79
C ARG A 29 -5.54 -6.27 5.28
N ARG A 30 -5.79 -6.29 3.97
CA ARG A 30 -6.97 -6.93 3.36
C ARG A 30 -7.07 -8.41 3.71
N ALA A 31 -5.96 -9.14 3.66
CA ALA A 31 -5.94 -10.57 3.97
C ALA A 31 -6.34 -10.84 5.43
N PHE A 32 -5.80 -10.04 6.38
CA PHE A 32 -6.17 -10.12 7.80
C PHE A 32 -7.63 -9.76 8.03
N TYR A 33 -8.14 -8.72 7.37
CA TYR A 33 -9.56 -8.36 7.45
C TYR A 33 -10.47 -9.49 6.95
N GLN A 34 -10.16 -10.09 5.80
CA GLN A 34 -10.95 -11.21 5.26
C GLN A 34 -10.97 -12.40 6.22
N PHE A 35 -9.81 -12.73 6.81
CA PHE A 35 -9.72 -13.78 7.82
C PHE A 35 -10.51 -13.45 9.09
N TYR A 36 -10.41 -12.22 9.59
CA TYR A 36 -11.20 -11.77 10.74
C TYR A 36 -12.70 -11.80 10.46
N ALA A 37 -13.12 -11.36 9.28
CA ALA A 37 -14.52 -11.32 8.91
C ALA A 37 -15.17 -12.72 8.94
N SER A 38 -14.44 -13.76 8.56
CA SER A 38 -14.92 -15.14 8.55
C SER A 38 -14.77 -15.88 9.89
N THR A 39 -13.70 -15.60 10.65
CA THR A 39 -13.35 -16.40 11.83
C THR A 39 -13.49 -15.68 13.17
N LYS A 40 -13.60 -14.35 13.16
CA LYS A 40 -13.47 -13.49 14.35
C LYS A 40 -12.19 -13.71 15.14
N SER A 41 -11.11 -14.13 14.47
CA SER A 41 -9.82 -14.41 15.10
C SER A 41 -9.30 -13.19 15.90
N PRO A 42 -8.97 -13.37 17.19
CA PRO A 42 -8.42 -12.28 18.01
C PRO A 42 -7.04 -11.82 17.51
N VAL A 43 -6.22 -12.73 16.98
CA VAL A 43 -4.92 -12.41 16.38
C VAL A 43 -5.09 -11.48 15.18
N ALA A 44 -6.05 -11.78 14.30
CA ALA A 44 -6.34 -10.88 13.18
C ALA A 44 -6.88 -9.52 13.65
N ALA A 45 -7.72 -9.50 14.69
CA ALA A 45 -8.26 -8.26 15.26
C ALA A 45 -7.17 -7.36 15.84
N GLU A 46 -6.20 -7.94 16.56
CA GLU A 46 -5.09 -7.21 17.18
C GLU A 46 -4.23 -6.50 16.12
N LEU A 47 -3.87 -7.21 15.05
CA LEU A 47 -3.14 -6.59 13.93
C LEU A 47 -3.95 -5.46 13.28
N LEU A 48 -5.26 -5.67 13.05
CA LEU A 48 -6.12 -4.64 12.47
C LEU A 48 -6.20 -3.38 13.34
N ALA A 49 -6.19 -3.53 14.68
CA ALA A 49 -6.20 -2.42 15.62
C ALA A 49 -4.88 -1.62 15.58
N GLN A 50 -3.73 -2.31 15.53
CA GLN A 50 -2.43 -1.63 15.38
C GLN A 50 -2.34 -0.89 14.05
N VAL A 51 -2.80 -1.51 12.96
CA VAL A 51 -2.88 -0.87 11.64
C VAL A 51 -3.83 0.34 11.67
N ALA A 52 -4.94 0.28 12.39
CA ALA A 52 -5.85 1.42 12.56
C ALA A 52 -5.15 2.61 13.25
N SER A 53 -4.36 2.34 14.30
CA SER A 53 -3.59 3.38 15.00
C SER A 53 -2.59 4.09 14.07
N LEU A 54 -1.98 3.34 13.13
CA LEU A 54 -1.13 3.95 12.10
C LEU A 54 -1.92 4.88 11.17
N TYR A 55 -3.14 4.47 10.79
CA TYR A 55 -4.00 5.32 9.95
C TYR A 55 -4.47 6.59 10.64
N GLU A 56 -4.65 6.57 11.97
CA GLU A 56 -4.97 7.77 12.75
C GLU A 56 -3.82 8.78 12.67
N ILE A 57 -2.58 8.33 12.88
CA ILE A 57 -1.39 9.18 12.73
C ILE A 57 -1.28 9.71 11.30
N GLU A 58 -1.44 8.85 10.29
CA GLU A 58 -1.35 9.26 8.89
C GLU A 58 -2.43 10.27 8.49
N ALA A 59 -3.62 10.20 9.09
CA ALA A 59 -4.70 11.16 8.83
C ALA A 59 -4.34 12.56 9.36
N GLU A 60 -3.65 12.66 10.49
CA GLU A 60 -3.23 13.94 11.07
C GLU A 60 -2.14 14.64 10.25
N ILE A 61 -1.21 13.89 9.67
CA ILE A 61 -0.05 14.45 8.94
C ILE A 61 -0.25 14.54 7.43
N ARG A 62 -1.39 14.08 6.92
CA ARG A 62 -1.66 14.06 5.48
C ARG A 62 -1.75 15.48 4.92
N GLY A 63 -1.01 15.72 3.83
CA GLY A 63 -0.93 17.05 3.20
C GLY A 63 0.11 17.98 3.81
N SER A 64 0.74 17.60 4.93
CA SER A 64 1.86 18.34 5.52
C SER A 64 3.16 18.12 4.73
N PRO A 65 4.17 19.00 4.88
CA PRO A 65 5.48 18.85 4.26
C PRO A 65 6.14 17.50 4.58
N ALA A 66 6.95 16.98 3.65
CA ALA A 66 7.57 15.66 3.77
C ALA A 66 8.45 15.54 5.03
N GLU A 67 9.18 16.60 5.39
CA GLU A 67 10.04 16.64 6.57
C GLU A 67 9.23 16.51 7.86
N HIS A 68 8.07 17.19 7.93
CA HIS A 68 7.16 17.08 9.07
C HIS A 68 6.58 15.68 9.18
N ARG A 69 6.13 15.11 8.05
CA ARG A 69 5.61 13.74 8.02
C ARG A 69 6.65 12.73 8.51
N HIS A 70 7.88 12.85 8.02
CA HIS A 70 8.98 11.99 8.43
C HIS A 70 9.24 12.10 9.94
N ALA A 71 9.34 13.33 10.48
CA ALA A 71 9.56 13.54 11.91
C ALA A 71 8.44 12.92 12.78
N VAL A 72 7.17 13.10 12.39
CA VAL A 72 6.04 12.51 13.14
C VAL A 72 6.03 10.99 13.02
N ARG A 73 6.30 10.44 11.84
CA ARG A 73 6.39 8.98 11.63
C ARG A 73 7.51 8.38 12.46
N ASP A 74 8.66 9.03 12.52
CA ASP A 74 9.79 8.57 13.32
C ASP A 74 9.44 8.53 14.82
N ALA A 75 8.76 9.56 15.33
CA ALA A 75 8.37 9.64 16.73
C ALA A 75 7.20 8.73 17.12
N ARG A 76 6.20 8.54 16.24
CA ARG A 76 4.92 7.88 16.58
C ARG A 76 4.66 6.59 15.83
N SER A 77 4.89 6.57 14.52
CA SER A 77 4.58 5.39 13.68
C SER A 77 5.66 4.31 13.81
N ARG A 78 6.94 4.69 13.85
CA ARG A 78 8.08 3.76 13.90
C ARG A 78 8.01 2.83 15.12
N PRO A 79 7.75 3.29 16.35
CA PRO A 79 7.59 2.39 17.49
C PRO A 79 6.47 1.34 17.31
N ILE A 80 5.32 1.74 16.76
CA ILE A 80 4.19 0.85 16.49
C ILE A 80 4.58 -0.19 15.44
N VAL A 81 5.19 0.25 14.33
CA VAL A 81 5.62 -0.67 13.25
C VAL A 81 6.69 -1.64 13.76
N THR A 82 7.65 -1.19 14.55
CA THR A 82 8.68 -2.05 15.14
C THR A 82 8.05 -3.10 16.06
N ALA A 83 7.13 -2.70 16.94
CA ALA A 83 6.41 -3.61 17.82
C ALA A 83 5.57 -4.62 17.02
N LEU A 84 4.88 -4.18 15.98
CA LEU A 84 4.08 -5.04 15.10
C LEU A 84 4.95 -6.07 14.38
N HIS A 85 6.14 -5.70 13.93
CA HIS A 85 7.07 -6.64 13.28
C HIS A 85 7.47 -7.76 14.24
N ALA A 86 7.96 -7.40 15.43
CA ALA A 86 8.37 -8.37 16.44
C ALA A 86 7.20 -9.27 16.84
N TRP A 87 6.02 -8.69 17.03
CA TRP A 87 4.80 -9.44 17.33
C TRP A 87 4.44 -10.43 16.21
N LEU A 88 4.54 -10.03 14.94
CA LEU A 88 4.29 -10.93 13.80
C LEU A 88 5.26 -12.13 13.80
N GLU A 89 6.55 -11.89 14.05
CA GLU A 89 7.57 -12.93 14.12
C GLU A 89 7.31 -13.91 15.28
N GLU A 90 6.88 -13.40 16.44
CA GLU A 90 6.54 -14.22 17.61
C GLU A 90 5.26 -15.03 17.44
N GLN A 91 4.25 -14.48 16.77
CA GLN A 91 2.96 -15.16 16.57
C GLN A 91 3.04 -16.23 15.49
N LEU A 92 3.85 -16.03 14.44
CA LEU A 92 3.91 -16.92 13.28
C LEU A 92 4.16 -18.41 13.63
N PRO A 93 5.12 -18.78 14.50
CA PRO A 93 5.36 -20.18 14.84
C PRO A 93 4.25 -20.82 15.68
N ARG A 94 3.35 -20.01 16.27
CA ARG A 94 2.24 -20.49 17.12
C ARG A 94 0.99 -20.85 16.33
N LEU A 95 0.97 -20.56 15.03
CA LEU A 95 -0.20 -20.77 14.18
C LEU A 95 -0.07 -22.03 13.29
N PRO A 96 -1.20 -22.69 12.96
CA PRO A 96 -1.18 -23.82 12.04
C PRO A 96 -0.59 -23.43 10.69
N GLY A 97 0.41 -24.19 10.20
CA GLY A 97 1.19 -23.85 9.01
C GLY A 97 0.39 -23.65 7.72
N SER A 98 -0.78 -24.28 7.62
CA SER A 98 -1.68 -24.27 6.46
C SER A 98 -2.76 -23.19 6.51
N SER A 99 -2.93 -22.48 7.64
CA SER A 99 -4.00 -21.50 7.79
C SER A 99 -3.78 -20.27 6.88
N ASP A 100 -4.87 -19.67 6.42
CA ASP A 100 -4.79 -18.45 5.59
C ASP A 100 -4.21 -17.27 6.37
N LEU A 101 -4.40 -17.22 7.69
CA LEU A 101 -3.74 -16.24 8.56
C LEU A 101 -2.21 -16.41 8.55
N THR A 102 -1.72 -17.66 8.65
CA THR A 102 -0.29 -17.96 8.57
C THR A 102 0.29 -17.53 7.21
N LYS A 103 -0.44 -17.77 6.12
CA LYS A 103 -0.03 -17.31 4.78
C LYS A 103 0.05 -15.79 4.72
N ALA A 104 -0.94 -15.08 5.26
CA ALA A 104 -0.97 -13.62 5.30
C ALA A 104 0.20 -13.03 6.11
N MET A 105 0.51 -13.62 7.27
CA MET A 105 1.66 -13.20 8.08
C MET A 105 3.00 -13.43 7.39
N ARG A 106 3.18 -14.59 6.73
CA ARG A 106 4.39 -14.85 5.93
C ARG A 106 4.52 -13.87 4.77
N ASP A 107 3.42 -13.52 4.11
CA ASP A 107 3.43 -12.53 3.04
C ASP A 107 3.81 -11.13 3.56
N ALA A 108 3.22 -10.71 4.68
CA ALA A 108 3.54 -9.43 5.32
C ALA A 108 5.02 -9.34 5.70
N LEU A 109 5.57 -10.37 6.37
CA LEU A 109 6.97 -10.41 6.77
C LEU A 109 7.92 -10.42 5.56
N ARG A 110 7.60 -11.19 4.51
CA ARG A 110 8.38 -11.20 3.26
C ARG A 110 8.44 -9.82 2.60
N HIS A 111 7.34 -9.06 2.65
CA HIS A 111 7.25 -7.73 2.04
C HIS A 111 7.61 -6.59 3.01
N TRP A 112 8.03 -6.90 4.24
CA TRP A 112 8.23 -5.91 5.30
C TRP A 112 9.18 -4.76 4.92
N PRO A 113 10.36 -5.00 4.29
CA PRO A 113 11.28 -3.91 3.92
C PRO A 113 10.66 -2.83 3.02
N GLY A 114 9.68 -3.21 2.19
CA GLY A 114 8.93 -2.26 1.37
C GLY A 114 7.68 -1.72 2.06
N LEU A 115 7.08 -2.45 3.00
CA LEU A 115 6.00 -1.93 3.85
C LEU A 115 6.49 -0.79 4.74
N VAL A 116 7.75 -0.82 5.20
CA VAL A 116 8.30 0.21 6.08
C VAL A 116 8.93 1.39 5.34
N ALA A 117 8.99 1.37 4.00
CA ALA A 117 9.62 2.43 3.21
C ALA A 117 9.03 3.83 3.47
N PHE A 118 7.74 3.93 3.80
CA PHE A 118 7.09 5.20 4.15
C PHE A 118 7.63 5.84 5.43
N LEU A 119 8.24 5.06 6.33
CA LEU A 119 8.86 5.60 7.55
C LEU A 119 10.14 6.38 7.25
N ASP A 120 10.87 5.98 6.20
CA ASP A 120 12.18 6.55 5.87
C ASP A 120 12.08 7.74 4.91
N ASP A 121 10.93 7.92 4.23
CA ASP A 121 10.70 9.00 3.29
C ASP A 121 9.29 9.57 3.42
N GLY A 122 9.20 10.81 3.91
CA GLY A 122 7.94 11.53 4.11
C GLY A 122 7.16 11.84 2.83
N ARG A 123 7.72 11.60 1.64
CA ARG A 123 7.02 11.73 0.35
C ARG A 123 6.24 10.47 0.00
N ILE A 124 6.58 9.33 0.60
CA ILE A 124 5.92 8.04 0.34
C ILE A 124 4.65 7.96 1.17
N GLU A 125 3.53 7.69 0.51
CA GLU A 125 2.26 7.37 1.16
C GLU A 125 2.25 5.94 1.68
N MET A 126 1.63 5.71 2.84
CA MET A 126 1.46 4.38 3.42
C MET A 126 0.54 3.48 2.56
N ASP A 127 -0.36 4.09 1.78
CA ASP A 127 -1.24 3.41 0.85
C ASP A 127 -1.32 4.09 -0.52
N THR A 128 -1.77 3.34 -1.51
CA THR A 128 -1.99 3.81 -2.89
C THR A 128 -3.43 4.28 -3.13
N ASN A 129 -4.28 4.44 -2.11
CA ASN A 129 -5.71 4.70 -2.29
C ASN A 129 -5.97 6.00 -3.06
N VAL A 130 -5.14 7.03 -2.87
CA VAL A 130 -5.27 8.29 -3.61
C VAL A 130 -5.05 8.05 -5.11
N VAL A 131 -4.01 7.30 -5.47
CA VAL A 131 -3.71 6.92 -6.86
C VAL A 131 -4.79 6.01 -7.43
N GLU A 132 -5.23 5.00 -6.67
CA GLU A 132 -6.28 4.07 -7.07
C GLU A 132 -7.63 4.78 -7.28
N ARG A 133 -7.98 5.73 -6.42
CA ARG A 133 -9.18 6.57 -6.60
C ARG A 133 -9.06 7.47 -7.82
N ALA A 134 -7.89 8.05 -8.07
CA ALA A 134 -7.66 8.91 -9.23
C ALA A 134 -7.73 8.14 -10.55
N ILE A 135 -7.26 6.88 -10.59
CA ILE A 135 -7.31 6.02 -11.78
C ILE A 135 -8.65 5.28 -11.94
N ARG A 136 -9.48 5.20 -10.90
CA ARG A 136 -10.75 4.46 -10.95
C ARG A 136 -11.74 4.95 -12.03
N PRO A 137 -11.95 6.26 -12.26
CA PRO A 137 -12.78 6.74 -13.36
C PRO A 137 -12.24 6.29 -14.71
N VAL A 138 -10.92 6.22 -14.83
CA VAL A 138 -10.22 5.78 -16.03
C VAL A 138 -10.47 4.29 -16.30
N THR A 139 -10.28 3.44 -15.29
CA THR A 139 -10.49 1.98 -15.42
C THR A 139 -11.95 1.59 -15.60
N LEU A 140 -12.89 2.35 -15.03
CA LEU A 140 -14.32 2.16 -15.28
C LEU A 140 -14.70 2.55 -16.71
N ASN A 141 -14.16 3.65 -17.24
CA ASN A 141 -14.40 4.05 -18.62
C ASN A 141 -13.84 3.07 -19.65
N GLN A 142 -12.73 2.37 -19.34
CA GLN A 142 -12.20 1.31 -20.20
C GLN A 142 -13.23 0.21 -20.46
N LYS A 143 -14.05 -0.17 -19.47
CA LYS A 143 -15.12 -1.15 -19.63
C LYS A 143 -16.24 -0.67 -20.56
N ASN A 144 -16.39 0.65 -20.72
CA ASN A 144 -17.38 1.28 -21.58
C ASN A 144 -16.81 1.70 -22.95
N ALA A 145 -15.49 1.63 -23.13
CA ALA A 145 -14.79 1.98 -24.36
C ALA A 145 -14.46 0.73 -25.18
N LEU A 146 -15.49 -0.05 -25.52
CA LEU A 146 -15.39 -1.36 -26.19
C LEU A 146 -14.73 -1.34 -27.59
N PHE A 147 -14.45 -0.15 -28.14
CA PHE A 147 -13.83 0.06 -29.47
C PHE A 147 -12.46 0.77 -29.41
N ALA A 148 -11.92 1.02 -28.22
CA ALA A 148 -10.60 1.62 -28.05
C ALA A 148 -9.52 0.52 -28.11
N GLY A 149 -8.91 0.32 -29.29
CA GLY A 149 -8.01 -0.81 -29.54
C GLY A 149 -6.64 -0.47 -30.14
N SER A 150 -6.25 0.81 -30.20
CA SER A 150 -4.95 1.21 -30.75
C SER A 150 -4.07 1.91 -29.72
N ASP A 151 -2.76 1.66 -29.78
CA ASP A 151 -1.75 2.32 -28.94
C ASP A 151 -1.80 3.85 -29.10
N GLY A 152 -2.06 4.31 -30.33
CA GLY A 152 -2.27 5.73 -30.63
C GLY A 152 -3.47 6.28 -29.86
N GLY A 153 -4.60 5.59 -29.86
CA GLY A 153 -5.79 5.96 -29.09
C GLY A 153 -5.51 5.99 -27.58
N ALA A 154 -4.81 4.98 -27.06
CA ALA A 154 -4.42 4.91 -25.66
C ALA A 154 -3.53 6.10 -25.25
N ARG A 155 -2.57 6.49 -26.11
CA ARG A 155 -1.70 7.64 -25.86
C ARG A 155 -2.45 8.97 -25.80
N HIS A 156 -3.33 9.24 -26.77
CA HIS A 156 -4.14 10.47 -26.76
C HIS A 156 -5.05 10.54 -25.54
N TRP A 157 -5.64 9.41 -25.18
CA TRP A 157 -6.51 9.32 -24.03
C TRP A 157 -5.76 9.51 -22.71
N ALA A 158 -4.54 8.95 -22.58
CA ALA A 158 -3.67 9.19 -21.43
C ALA A 158 -3.32 10.68 -21.27
N ILE A 159 -3.03 11.40 -22.37
CA ILE A 159 -2.77 12.85 -22.36
C ILE A 159 -4.02 13.59 -21.85
N ALA A 160 -5.19 13.31 -22.43
CA ALA A 160 -6.44 13.97 -22.05
C ALA A 160 -6.78 13.74 -20.56
N MET A 161 -6.67 12.49 -20.08
CA MET A 161 -6.94 12.16 -18.68
C MET A 161 -5.91 12.79 -17.73
N THR A 162 -4.64 12.90 -18.13
CA THR A 162 -3.61 13.57 -17.33
C THR A 162 -3.95 15.06 -17.15
N LEU A 163 -4.33 15.74 -18.23
CA LEU A 163 -4.73 17.16 -18.17
C LEU A 163 -5.97 17.36 -17.29
N ILE A 164 -7.02 16.55 -17.49
CA ILE A 164 -8.25 16.63 -16.71
C ILE A 164 -7.99 16.35 -15.22
N ALA A 165 -7.21 15.32 -14.90
CA ALA A 165 -6.88 14.98 -13.53
C ALA A 165 -6.06 16.10 -12.86
N THR A 166 -5.12 16.71 -13.59
CA THR A 166 -4.32 17.85 -13.12
C THR A 166 -5.21 19.07 -12.84
N ALA A 167 -6.16 19.39 -13.74
CA ALA A 167 -7.11 20.48 -13.54
C ALA A 167 -7.95 20.27 -12.26
N LYS A 168 -8.50 19.06 -12.08
CA LYS A 168 -9.27 18.70 -10.87
C LYS A 168 -8.46 18.81 -9.59
N LEU A 169 -7.20 18.37 -9.61
CA LEU A 169 -6.30 18.50 -8.45
C LEU A 169 -6.02 19.96 -8.07
N ASN A 170 -6.16 20.89 -9.01
CA ASN A 170 -5.97 22.32 -8.80
C ASN A 170 -7.29 23.10 -8.67
N GLY A 171 -8.44 22.42 -8.61
CA GLY A 171 -9.75 23.05 -8.41
C GLY A 171 -10.30 23.80 -9.63
N VAL A 172 -9.87 23.44 -10.85
CA VAL A 172 -10.37 23.96 -12.14
C VAL A 172 -11.47 23.08 -12.71
#